data_AF-T0ZNE4-F1
#
_entry.id   AF-T0ZNE4-F1
#
_cell.length_a   1.000
_cell.length_b   1.000
_cell.length_c   1.000
_cell.angle_alpha   90.00
_cell.angle_beta   90.00
_cell.angle_gamma   90.00
#
_symmetry.space_group_name_H-M   'P 1'
#
loop_
_entity.id
_entity.type
_entity.pdbx_description
1 polymer ?
#
loop_
_entity_poly.entity_id
_entity_poly.type
_entity_poly.pdbx_seq_one_letter_code
_entity_poly.pdbx_strand_id
1 'polypeptide(L)'
;MFQEISKKGHITVKGERIGISDITKKEPGKKFVYATDTRPLASTVKAAHDADVLVHETTYGDDLSKFAKERKHSTSAEAAQIAKKASAKLLVLYH
;
A
#
# COMPACT_ATOMS: atom_id res chain seq x y z
N MET A 1 -19.37 0.97 -29.42
CA MET A 1 -18.42 2.11 -29.38
C MET A 1 -17.43 2.00 -28.21
N PHE A 2 -17.84 2.14 -26.95
CA PHE A 2 -16.92 2.04 -25.80
C PHE A 2 -16.18 0.69 -25.68
N GLN A 3 -16.88 -0.43 -25.85
CA GLN A 3 -16.25 -1.76 -25.84
C GLN A 3 -15.22 -1.95 -26.96
N GLU A 4 -15.39 -1.24 -28.08
CA GLU A 4 -14.52 -1.34 -29.24
C GLU A 4 -13.24 -0.51 -29.05
N ILE A 5 -13.36 0.74 -28.62
CA ILE A 5 -12.21 1.59 -28.25
C ILE A 5 -11.44 1.00 -27.07
N SER A 6 -12.11 0.35 -26.12
CA SER A 6 -11.44 -0.32 -24.99
C SER A 6 -10.61 -1.53 -25.43
N LYS A 7 -10.99 -2.25 -26.49
CA LYS A 7 -10.22 -3.40 -27.01
C LYS A 7 -9.16 -2.99 -28.02
N LYS A 8 -9.47 -2.05 -28.91
CA LYS A 8 -8.59 -1.61 -30.00
C LYS A 8 -7.68 -0.44 -29.63
N GLY A 9 -7.92 0.19 -28.47
CA GLY A 9 -7.25 1.41 -28.02
C GLY A 9 -7.68 2.69 -28.74
N HIS A 10 -8.41 2.59 -29.85
CA HIS A 10 -8.89 3.71 -30.66
C HIS A 10 -10.11 3.32 -31.52
N ILE A 11 -10.88 4.30 -31.96
CA ILE A 11 -11.93 4.18 -32.98
C ILE A 11 -11.90 5.40 -33.91
N THR A 12 -12.43 5.25 -35.13
CA THR A 12 -12.59 6.37 -36.06
C THR A 12 -14.04 6.85 -36.04
N VAL A 13 -14.24 8.14 -35.81
CA VAL A 13 -15.56 8.78 -35.73
C VAL A 13 -15.54 9.99 -36.64
N LYS A 14 -16.42 10.03 -37.64
CA LYS A 14 -16.50 11.13 -38.62
C LYS A 14 -15.15 11.47 -39.32
N GLY A 15 -14.30 10.47 -39.51
CA GLY A 15 -12.97 10.63 -40.12
C GLY A 15 -11.84 10.97 -39.15
N GLU A 16 -12.15 11.29 -37.89
CA GLU A 16 -11.14 11.53 -36.85
C GLU A 16 -10.88 10.27 -36.03
N ARG A 17 -9.60 10.03 -35.69
CA ARG A 17 -9.19 8.92 -34.82
C ARG A 17 -9.22 9.39 -33.37
N ILE A 18 -10.08 8.77 -32.56
CA ILE A 18 -10.19 9.02 -31.12
C ILE A 18 -9.56 7.84 -30.39
N GLY A 19 -8.54 8.10 -29.56
CA GLY A 19 -7.89 7.16 -28.68
C GLY A 19 -8.57 7.06 -27.31
N ILE A 20 -8.38 5.94 -26.62
CA ILE A 20 -8.91 5.76 -25.26
C ILE A 20 -8.35 6.80 -24.28
N SER A 21 -7.11 7.25 -24.49
CA SER A 21 -6.45 8.31 -23.71
C SER A 21 -7.09 9.67 -23.87
N ASP A 22 -7.80 9.92 -24.98
CA ASP A 22 -8.41 11.23 -25.26
C ASP A 22 -9.72 11.41 -24.48
N ILE A 23 -10.31 10.31 -24.00
CA ILE A 23 -11.60 10.28 -23.31
C ILE A 23 -11.52 9.65 -21.91
N THR A 24 -10.33 9.22 -21.48
CA THR A 24 -10.13 8.63 -20.15
C THR A 24 -8.88 9.17 -19.47
N LYS A 25 -8.86 9.06 -18.13
CA LYS A 25 -7.67 9.32 -17.31
C LYS A 25 -7.26 8.03 -16.62
N LYS A 26 -5.97 7.72 -16.62
CA LYS A 26 -5.43 6.60 -15.85
C LYS A 26 -5.31 7.01 -14.38
N GLU A 27 -5.95 6.27 -13.50
CA GLU A 27 -5.73 6.39 -12.05
C GLU A 27 -4.68 5.38 -11.59
N PRO A 28 -3.68 5.81 -10.79
CA PRO A 28 -2.75 4.88 -10.17
C PRO A 28 -3.48 3.91 -9.23
N GLY A 29 -3.10 2.63 -9.30
CA GLY A 29 -3.62 1.62 -8.37
C GLY A 29 -3.23 1.93 -6.92
N LYS A 30 -4.06 1.48 -5.98
CA LYS A 30 -3.77 1.61 -4.54
C LYS A 30 -2.88 0.48 -4.07
N LYS A 31 -1.95 0.79 -3.17
CA LYS A 31 -1.07 -0.18 -2.52
C LYS A 31 -1.49 -0.39 -1.06
N PHE A 32 -1.93 -1.59 -0.76
CA PHE A 32 -2.26 -2.04 0.59
C PHE A 32 -1.22 -3.07 1.05
N VAL A 33 -0.70 -2.90 2.25
CA VAL A 33 0.26 -3.83 2.86
C VAL A 33 -0.25 -4.26 4.22
N TYR A 34 -0.23 -5.57 4.46
CA TYR A 34 -0.63 -6.17 5.72
C TYR A 34 0.54 -6.94 6.32
N ALA A 35 1.13 -6.36 7.36
CA ALA A 35 2.19 -6.96 8.15
C ALA A 35 1.56 -7.56 9.42
N THR A 36 1.34 -8.87 9.39
CA THR A 36 0.94 -9.66 10.57
C THR A 36 2.14 -9.91 11.48
N ASP A 37 1.97 -10.77 12.48
CA ASP A 37 2.98 -11.21 13.46
C ASP A 37 4.43 -11.16 12.94
N THR A 38 5.15 -10.14 13.37
CA THR A 38 6.48 -9.82 12.90
C THR A 38 7.19 -8.84 13.83
N ARG A 39 8.53 -8.90 13.80
CA ARG A 39 9.38 -7.84 14.36
C ARG A 39 9.55 -6.70 13.35
N PRO A 40 9.97 -5.49 13.77
CA PRO A 40 10.32 -4.42 12.84
C PRO A 40 11.53 -4.85 11.98
N LEU A 41 11.25 -5.17 10.72
CA LEU A 41 12.24 -5.66 9.75
C LEU A 41 12.37 -4.71 8.56
N ALA A 42 13.56 -4.68 7.96
CA ALA A 42 13.81 -3.90 6.74
C ALA A 42 12.99 -4.40 5.54
N SER A 43 12.67 -5.69 5.50
CA SER A 43 11.76 -6.28 4.50
C SER A 43 10.37 -5.67 4.57
N THR A 44 9.84 -5.42 5.77
CA THR A 44 8.54 -4.77 5.95
C THR A 44 8.56 -3.33 5.44
N VAL A 45 9.64 -2.58 5.69
CA VAL A 45 9.83 -1.24 5.11
C VAL A 45 9.83 -1.28 3.59
N LYS A 46 10.59 -2.22 2.99
CA LYS A 46 10.67 -2.38 1.53
C LYS A 46 9.31 -2.75 0.94
N ALA A 47 8.57 -3.66 1.57
CA ALA A 47 7.24 -4.04 1.15
C ALA A 47 6.26 -2.88 1.24
N ALA A 48 6.34 -2.08 2.32
CA ALA A 48 5.45 -0.96 2.60
C ALA A 48 5.83 0.37 1.92
N HIS A 49 6.92 0.43 1.15
CA HIS A 49 7.37 1.67 0.50
C HIS A 49 6.24 2.33 -0.31
N ASP A 50 5.89 3.58 0.03
CA ASP A 50 4.80 4.37 -0.54
C ASP A 50 3.42 3.68 -0.48
N ALA A 51 3.19 2.79 0.48
CA ALA A 51 1.87 2.18 0.67
C ALA A 51 0.81 3.25 0.95
N ASP A 52 -0.36 3.13 0.33
CA ASP A 52 -1.52 3.95 0.69
C ASP A 52 -2.03 3.57 2.08
N VAL A 53 -1.97 2.28 2.42
CA VAL A 53 -2.32 1.76 3.74
C VAL A 53 -1.32 0.68 4.14
N LEU A 54 -0.74 0.84 5.32
CA LEU A 54 -0.01 -0.20 6.04
C LEU A 54 -0.83 -0.61 7.26
N VAL A 55 -1.28 -1.85 7.31
CA VAL A 55 -1.78 -2.49 8.53
C VAL A 55 -0.61 -3.23 9.16
N HIS A 56 -0.27 -2.93 10.41
CA HIS A 56 0.88 -3.53 11.08
C HIS A 56 0.51 -4.04 12.48
N GLU A 57 1.06 -5.20 12.84
CA GLU A 57 0.86 -5.76 14.18
C GLU A 57 1.42 -4.87 15.29
N THR A 58 0.69 -4.77 16.41
CA THR A 58 1.05 -3.95 17.58
C THR A 58 0.71 -4.64 18.90
N THR A 59 1.04 -5.92 19.00
CA THR A 59 0.64 -6.78 20.13
C THR A 59 1.02 -6.22 21.52
N TYR A 60 2.03 -5.36 21.59
CA TYR A 60 2.53 -4.78 22.84
C TYR A 60 2.63 -3.25 22.82
N GLY A 61 2.42 -2.63 23.98
CA GLY A 61 2.86 -1.26 24.26
C GLY A 61 4.39 -1.16 24.35
N ASP A 62 4.92 0.06 24.27
CA ASP A 62 6.37 0.30 24.30
C ASP A 62 7.01 -0.05 25.66
N ASP A 63 6.24 0.05 26.74
CA ASP A 63 6.58 -0.39 28.10
C ASP A 63 6.87 -1.90 28.17
N LEU A 64 6.28 -2.67 27.26
CA LEU A 64 6.45 -4.12 27.14
C LEU A 64 7.38 -4.53 25.99
N SER A 65 8.25 -3.63 25.52
CA SER A 65 9.18 -3.88 24.41
C SER A 65 10.09 -5.11 24.58
N LYS A 66 10.41 -5.50 25.82
CA LYS A 66 11.15 -6.74 26.11
C LYS A 66 10.33 -7.98 25.73
N PHE A 67 9.06 -8.03 26.11
CA PHE A 67 8.15 -9.12 25.75
C PHE A 67 7.88 -9.15 24.25
N ALA A 68 7.72 -7.98 23.61
CA ALA A 68 7.59 -7.88 22.16
C ALA A 68 8.78 -8.54 21.45
N LYS A 69 10.01 -8.24 21.88
CA LYS A 69 11.22 -8.87 21.33
C LYS A 69 11.28 -10.38 21.59
N GLU A 70 11.04 -10.79 22.83
CA GLU A 70 11.10 -12.20 23.24
C GLU A 70 10.08 -13.06 22.46
N ARG A 71 8.86 -12.55 22.30
CA ARG A 71 7.76 -13.24 21.62
C ARG A 71 7.66 -12.93 20.13
N LYS A 72 8.64 -12.22 19.57
CA LYS A 72 8.75 -11.89 18.14
C LYS A 72 7.61 -11.04 17.57
N HIS A 73 7.02 -10.18 18.42
CA HIS A 73 5.98 -9.23 18.07
C HIS A 73 6.47 -7.78 18.04
N SER A 74 5.69 -6.86 17.50
CA SER A 74 6.04 -5.44 17.43
C SER A 74 5.34 -4.59 18.50
N THR A 75 5.98 -3.48 18.88
CA THR A 75 5.30 -2.43 19.65
C THR A 75 4.63 -1.41 18.75
N SER A 76 3.70 -0.62 19.31
CA SER A 76 3.08 0.50 18.60
C SER A 76 4.10 1.53 18.06
N ALA A 77 5.14 1.91 18.82
CA ALA A 77 6.17 2.79 18.29
C ALA A 77 7.01 2.11 17.20
N GLU A 78 7.30 0.82 17.32
CA GLU A 78 8.03 0.09 16.28
C GLU A 78 7.25 0.06 14.96
N ALA A 79 5.94 -0.22 15.01
CA ALA A 79 5.05 -0.13 13.84
C ALA A 79 5.03 1.29 13.24
N ALA A 80 4.96 2.32 14.09
CA ALA A 80 5.03 3.72 13.65
C ALA A 80 6.37 4.05 12.97
N GLN A 81 7.49 3.54 13.48
CA GLN A 81 8.80 3.71 12.85
C GLN A 81 8.88 3.01 11.50
N ILE A 82 8.30 1.81 11.36
CA ILE A 82 8.21 1.11 10.07
C ILE A 82 7.41 1.93 9.06
N ALA A 83 6.23 2.40 9.43
CA ALA A 83 5.38 3.24 8.57
C ALA A 83 6.09 4.52 8.12
N LYS A 84 6.76 5.21 9.06
CA LYS A 84 7.53 6.43 8.76
C LYS A 84 8.67 6.15 7.79
N LYS A 85 9.45 5.09 8.00
CA LYS A 85 10.56 4.70 7.11
C LYS A 85 10.06 4.28 5.73
N ALA A 86 8.86 3.73 5.66
CA ALA A 86 8.25 3.28 4.42
C ALA A 86 7.50 4.38 3.67
N SER A 87 7.41 5.61 4.20
CA SER A 87 6.56 6.67 3.65
C SER A 87 5.11 6.22 3.44
N ALA A 88 4.60 5.36 4.32
CA ALA A 88 3.21 4.90 4.25
C ALA A 88 2.26 6.07 4.56
N LYS A 89 1.20 6.23 3.76
CA LYS A 89 0.27 7.35 3.88
C LYS A 89 -0.67 7.21 5.07
N LEU A 90 -1.07 5.98 5.38
CA LEU A 90 -1.89 5.63 6.53
C LEU A 90 -1.31 4.40 7.22
N LEU A 91 -1.14 4.48 8.54
CA LEU A 91 -0.84 3.34 9.40
C LEU A 91 -2.09 2.94 10.18
N VAL A 92 -2.44 1.66 10.13
CA VAL A 92 -3.47 1.04 10.96
C VAL A 92 -2.76 0.11 11.94
N LEU A 93 -2.95 0.35 13.23
CA LEU A 93 -2.48 -0.53 14.30
C LEU A 93 -3.53 -1.63 14.49
N TYR A 94 -3.08 -2.89 14.51
CA TYR A 94 -3.94 -4.07 14.57
C TYR A 94 -3.20 -5.18 15.33
N HIS A 95 -3.93 -6.14 15.92
CA HIS A 95 -3.38 -7.23 16.74
C HIS A 95 -2.64 -6.75 18.01
#